data_AF-A0AAU2DGK9-F1
#
_entry.id   AF-A0AAU2DGK9-F1
#
_cell.length_a   1.000
_cell.length_b   1.000
_cell.length_c   1.000
_cell.angle_alpha   90.00
_cell.angle_beta   90.00
_cell.angle_gamma   90.00
#
_symmetry.space_group_name_H-M   'P 1'
#
loop_
_entity.id
_entity.type
_entity.pdbx_description
1 polymer ?
#
loop_
_entity_poly.entity_id
_entity_poly.type
_entity_poly.pdbx_seq_one_letter_code
_entity_poly.pdbx_strand_id
1 'polypeptide(L)'
;MPSDARILIVDDHEDTLYALESALAPLGYLLGRATSGDEALKQVLRGQVGLLLLDVRMPGVSGLDVVRYLRRLEQTRHIPVLLLTGFDPDHELTSAAFALGVADLLTKPVDPWALRTKVRYLFDTHQRHRALEHEVRALRALAKDHTAADETAARPTPPRPTPTHPTPPHPDARVPVPRPQGAHTGELEQDRT
;
A
#
# COMPACT_ATOMS: atom_id res chain seq x y z
N MET A 1 0.84 -18.00 9.57
CA MET A 1 -0.57 -18.41 9.66
C MET A 1 -1.12 -18.48 8.25
N PRO A 2 -1.90 -19.52 7.86
CA PRO A 2 -2.67 -19.39 6.64
C PRO A 2 -3.53 -18.14 6.82
N SER A 3 -3.35 -17.19 5.92
CA SER A 3 -4.17 -15.99 5.83
C SER A 3 -5.66 -16.34 5.91
N ASP A 4 -6.46 -15.52 6.59
CA ASP A 4 -7.93 -15.55 6.55
C ASP A 4 -8.51 -15.19 5.16
N ALA A 5 -7.67 -15.24 4.13
CA ALA A 5 -8.05 -14.95 2.77
C ALA A 5 -8.95 -16.08 2.25
N ARG A 6 -10.08 -15.71 1.66
CA ARG A 6 -11.02 -16.61 1.01
C ARG A 6 -10.96 -16.49 -0.50
N ILE A 7 -11.44 -17.51 -1.17
CA ILE A 7 -11.69 -17.54 -2.60
C ILE A 7 -13.13 -17.09 -2.81
N LEU A 8 -13.34 -16.02 -3.56
CA LEU A 8 -14.67 -15.51 -3.87
C LEU A 8 -15.10 -16.04 -5.24
N ILE A 9 -16.22 -16.76 -5.27
CA ILE A 9 -16.85 -17.30 -6.48
C ILE A 9 -18.03 -16.40 -6.85
N VAL A 10 -18.08 -15.96 -8.09
CA VAL A 10 -19.06 -15.00 -8.57
C VAL A 10 -19.70 -15.51 -9.85
N ASP A 11 -21.00 -15.77 -9.79
CA ASP A 11 -21.82 -16.27 -10.90
C ASP A 11 -23.28 -15.92 -10.59
N ASP A 12 -24.05 -15.54 -11.60
CA ASP A 12 -25.47 -15.19 -11.44
C ASP A 12 -26.38 -16.42 -11.26
N HIS A 13 -25.87 -17.62 -11.53
CA HIS A 13 -26.61 -18.88 -11.38
C HIS A 13 -26.17 -19.63 -10.11
N GLU A 14 -27.11 -19.84 -9.18
CA GLU A 14 -26.84 -20.57 -7.93
C GLU A 14 -26.34 -22.01 -8.15
N ASP A 15 -26.84 -22.68 -9.19
CA ASP A 15 -26.38 -24.03 -9.56
C ASP A 15 -24.89 -24.06 -9.93
N THR A 16 -24.41 -23.02 -10.64
CA THR A 16 -23.00 -22.90 -11.00
C THR A 16 -22.15 -22.65 -9.76
N LEU A 17 -22.60 -21.77 -8.86
CA LEU A 17 -21.92 -21.52 -7.58
C LEU A 17 -21.77 -22.82 -6.78
N TYR A 18 -22.85 -23.59 -6.64
CA TYR A 18 -22.85 -24.86 -5.92
C TYR A 18 -21.90 -25.90 -6.56
N ALA A 19 -21.90 -25.98 -7.89
CA ALA A 19 -21.02 -26.89 -8.62
C ALA A 19 -19.54 -26.52 -8.43
N LEU A 20 -19.19 -25.22 -8.48
CA LEU A 20 -17.83 -24.74 -8.26
C LEU A 20 -17.39 -24.94 -6.81
N GLU A 21 -18.25 -24.67 -5.83
CA GLU A 21 -17.98 -24.95 -4.42
C GLU A 21 -17.69 -26.43 -4.19
N SER A 22 -18.53 -27.31 -4.75
CA SER A 22 -18.35 -28.76 -4.67
C SER A 22 -17.05 -29.23 -5.33
N ALA A 23 -16.68 -28.64 -6.48
CA ALA A 23 -15.45 -28.97 -7.18
C ALA A 23 -14.19 -28.54 -6.39
N LEU A 24 -14.29 -27.46 -5.62
CA LEU A 24 -13.21 -26.87 -4.81
C LEU A 24 -13.15 -27.40 -3.37
N ALA A 25 -14.23 -27.97 -2.85
CA ALA A 25 -14.31 -28.51 -1.50
C ALA A 25 -13.11 -29.41 -1.09
N PRO A 26 -12.58 -30.29 -1.97
CA PRO A 26 -11.41 -31.12 -1.63
C PRO A 26 -10.13 -30.35 -1.31
N LEU A 27 -10.04 -29.06 -1.67
CA LEU A 27 -8.88 -28.22 -1.39
C LEU A 27 -8.89 -27.63 0.02
N GLY A 28 -10.05 -27.60 0.70
CA GLY A 28 -10.17 -27.12 2.08
C GLY A 28 -9.97 -25.60 2.27
N TYR A 29 -10.04 -24.81 1.20
CA TYR A 29 -9.96 -23.35 1.29
C TYR A 29 -11.27 -22.72 1.79
N LEU A 30 -11.18 -21.52 2.37
CA LEU A 30 -12.35 -20.71 2.68
C LEU A 30 -12.98 -20.20 1.38
N LEU A 31 -14.26 -20.47 1.17
CA LEU A 31 -15.01 -20.03 0.00
C LEU A 31 -16.02 -18.95 0.39
N GLY A 32 -16.21 -17.98 -0.49
CA GLY A 32 -17.31 -17.01 -0.45
C GLY A 32 -18.05 -17.03 -1.78
N ARG A 33 -19.34 -16.68 -1.75
CA ARG A 33 -20.20 -16.61 -2.93
C ARG A 33 -20.75 -15.22 -3.15
N ALA A 34 -20.94 -14.83 -4.40
CA ALA A 34 -21.67 -13.63 -4.79
C ALA A 34 -22.48 -13.93 -6.06
N THR A 35 -23.71 -13.42 -6.13
CA THR A 35 -24.61 -13.65 -7.27
C THR A 35 -24.62 -12.50 -8.29
N SER A 36 -23.79 -11.48 -8.07
CA SER A 36 -23.68 -10.33 -8.95
C SER A 36 -22.31 -9.66 -8.85
N GLY A 37 -21.93 -8.92 -9.89
CA GLY A 37 -20.72 -8.10 -9.89
C GLY A 37 -20.70 -7.03 -8.79
N ASP A 38 -21.85 -6.42 -8.48
CA ASP A 38 -21.97 -5.43 -7.39
C ASP A 38 -21.75 -6.06 -6.01
N GLU A 39 -22.32 -7.23 -5.77
CA GLU A 39 -22.09 -7.96 -4.53
C GLU A 39 -20.62 -8.38 -4.43
N ALA A 40 -20.03 -8.86 -5.52
CA ALA A 40 -18.62 -9.23 -5.57
C ALA A 40 -17.73 -8.03 -5.21
N LEU A 41 -17.96 -6.86 -5.81
CA LEU A 41 -17.19 -5.65 -5.50
C LEU A 41 -17.32 -5.25 -4.02
N LYS A 42 -18.53 -5.28 -3.47
CA LYS A 42 -18.76 -5.02 -2.03
C LYS A 42 -17.97 -5.99 -1.14
N GLN A 43 -17.96 -7.28 -1.50
CA GLN A 43 -17.24 -8.31 -0.74
C GLN A 43 -15.72 -8.17 -0.84
N VAL A 44 -15.20 -7.82 -2.02
CA VAL A 44 -13.76 -7.58 -2.20
C VAL A 44 -13.31 -6.33 -1.42
N LEU A 45 -14.13 -5.27 -1.40
CA LEU A 45 -13.83 -4.05 -0.64
C LEU A 45 -13.86 -4.23 0.88
N ARG A 46 -14.65 -5.20 1.39
CA ARG A 46 -14.59 -5.61 2.81
C ARG A 46 -13.26 -6.30 3.17
N GLY A 47 -12.48 -6.70 2.18
CA GLY A 47 -11.18 -7.33 2.35
C GLY A 47 -11.25 -8.86 2.43
N GLN A 48 -10.10 -9.45 2.79
CA GLN A 48 -9.93 -10.90 2.97
C GLN A 48 -10.20 -11.74 1.71
N VAL A 49 -10.11 -11.18 0.50
CA VAL A 49 -10.20 -11.97 -0.75
C VAL A 49 -8.80 -12.20 -1.31
N GLY A 50 -8.43 -13.48 -1.47
CA GLY A 50 -7.12 -13.89 -2.00
C GLY A 50 -7.16 -14.32 -3.46
N LEU A 51 -8.32 -14.71 -3.98
CA LEU A 51 -8.54 -15.09 -5.37
C LEU A 51 -10.01 -14.86 -5.73
N LEU A 52 -10.26 -14.39 -6.95
CA LEU A 52 -11.61 -14.19 -7.49
C LEU A 52 -11.84 -15.16 -8.66
N LEU A 53 -12.88 -15.99 -8.56
CA LEU A 53 -13.44 -16.76 -9.68
C LEU A 53 -14.67 -16.00 -10.16
N LEU A 54 -14.67 -15.56 -11.41
CA LEU A 54 -15.64 -14.59 -11.88
C LEU A 54 -16.20 -14.97 -13.24
N ASP A 55 -17.52 -15.09 -13.32
CA ASP A 55 -18.20 -15.24 -14.60
C ASP A 55 -18.10 -13.97 -15.44
N VAL A 56 -17.87 -14.14 -16.74
CA VAL A 56 -17.75 -13.02 -17.69
C VAL A 56 -19.11 -12.38 -17.97
N ARG A 57 -20.18 -13.17 -18.07
CA ARG A 57 -21.49 -12.78 -18.58
C ARG A 57 -22.56 -12.84 -17.48
N MET A 58 -22.62 -11.77 -16.70
CA MET A 58 -23.67 -11.57 -15.71
C MET A 58 -24.60 -10.41 -16.11
N PRO A 59 -25.87 -10.42 -15.69
CA PRO A 59 -26.76 -9.29 -15.84
C PRO A 59 -26.27 -8.08 -15.02
N GLY A 60 -26.40 -6.89 -15.61
CA GLY A 60 -25.91 -5.65 -15.00
C GLY A 60 -24.41 -5.47 -15.23
N VAL A 61 -23.61 -5.72 -14.20
CA VAL A 61 -22.16 -5.51 -14.25
C VAL A 61 -21.46 -6.77 -14.75
N SER A 62 -20.83 -6.69 -15.94
CA SER A 62 -20.05 -7.79 -16.50
C SER A 62 -18.80 -8.09 -15.66
N GLY A 63 -18.34 -9.35 -15.69
CA GLY A 63 -17.10 -9.74 -15.04
C GLY A 63 -15.89 -8.91 -15.48
N LEU A 64 -15.78 -8.54 -16.77
CA LEU A 64 -14.70 -7.67 -17.22
C LEU A 64 -14.76 -6.28 -16.58
N ASP A 65 -15.96 -5.74 -16.38
CA ASP A 65 -16.14 -4.44 -15.74
C ASP A 65 -15.78 -4.51 -14.25
N VAL A 66 -16.14 -5.59 -13.56
CA VAL A 66 -15.66 -5.84 -12.19
C VAL A 66 -14.13 -5.83 -12.15
N VAL A 67 -13.45 -6.53 -13.07
CA VAL A 67 -11.97 -6.51 -13.14
C VAL A 67 -11.45 -5.09 -13.36
N ARG A 68 -12.03 -4.33 -14.29
CA ARG A 68 -11.66 -2.92 -14.53
C ARG A 68 -11.77 -2.08 -13.26
N TYR A 69 -12.85 -2.24 -12.48
CA TYR A 69 -13.02 -1.53 -11.22
C TYR A 69 -11.97 -1.94 -10.19
N LEU A 70 -11.69 -3.24 -10.05
CA LEU A 70 -10.68 -3.74 -9.11
C LEU A 70 -9.27 -3.24 -9.45
N ARG A 71 -8.92 -3.15 -10.73
CA ARG A 71 -7.59 -2.70 -11.14
C ARG A 71 -7.35 -1.20 -10.91
N ARG A 72 -8.41 -0.39 -10.77
CA ARG A 72 -8.32 1.05 -10.43
C ARG A 72 -7.99 1.31 -8.96
N LEU A 73 -8.13 0.31 -8.07
CA LEU A 73 -7.96 0.49 -6.64
C LEU A 73 -6.67 -0.18 -6.17
N GLU A 74 -5.79 0.56 -5.49
CA GLU A 74 -4.49 0.01 -5.02
C GLU A 74 -4.64 -1.19 -4.07
N GLN A 75 -5.71 -1.18 -3.28
CA GLN A 75 -6.00 -2.22 -2.30
C GLN A 75 -6.54 -3.53 -2.90
N THR A 76 -6.96 -3.55 -4.17
CA THR A 76 -7.52 -4.75 -4.82
C THR A 76 -6.83 -5.11 -6.13
N ARG A 77 -6.01 -4.20 -6.71
CA ARG A 77 -5.34 -4.40 -8.00
C ARG A 77 -4.44 -5.64 -8.06
N HIS A 78 -3.93 -6.11 -6.92
CA HIS A 78 -3.04 -7.26 -6.83
C HIS A 78 -3.78 -8.61 -6.73
N ILE A 79 -5.10 -8.60 -6.53
CA ILE A 79 -5.88 -9.82 -6.34
C ILE A 79 -5.92 -10.57 -7.69
N PRO A 80 -5.49 -11.84 -7.75
CA PRO A 80 -5.59 -12.64 -8.96
C PRO A 80 -7.06 -12.88 -9.30
N VAL A 81 -7.38 -12.82 -10.58
CA VAL A 81 -8.72 -13.08 -11.09
C VAL A 81 -8.63 -14.23 -12.09
N LEU A 82 -9.46 -15.25 -11.89
CA LEU A 82 -9.70 -16.36 -12.80
C LEU A 82 -11.08 -16.15 -13.43
N LEU A 83 -11.12 -15.82 -14.72
CA LEU A 83 -12.38 -15.64 -15.43
C LEU A 83 -12.95 -16.99 -15.87
N LEU A 84 -14.28 -17.11 -15.80
CA LEU A 84 -15.05 -18.24 -16.30
C LEU A 84 -15.97 -17.76 -17.42
N THR A 85 -15.99 -18.41 -18.57
CA THR A 85 -16.87 -18.05 -19.71
C THR A 85 -17.71 -19.23 -20.16
N GLY A 86 -18.99 -19.02 -20.40
CA GLY A 86 -19.91 -20.01 -20.97
C GLY A 86 -19.78 -20.25 -22.48
N PHE A 87 -18.96 -19.45 -23.16
CA PHE A 87 -18.82 -19.43 -24.61
C PHE A 87 -17.35 -19.55 -24.98
N ASP A 88 -17.07 -20.11 -26.16
CA ASP A 88 -15.74 -20.08 -26.72
C ASP A 88 -15.26 -18.63 -26.74
N PRO A 89 -14.22 -18.30 -25.98
CA PRO A 89 -13.75 -16.94 -25.91
C PRO A 89 -13.19 -16.57 -27.28
N ASP A 90 -13.76 -15.53 -27.88
CA ASP A 90 -13.17 -14.95 -29.07
C ASP A 90 -11.82 -14.30 -28.74
N HIS A 91 -11.05 -14.02 -29.78
CA HIS A 91 -9.75 -13.37 -29.62
C HIS A 91 -9.87 -12.00 -28.95
N GLU A 92 -10.99 -11.30 -29.13
CA GLU A 92 -11.24 -9.98 -28.54
C GLU A 92 -11.43 -10.06 -27.01
N LEU A 93 -12.30 -10.95 -26.53
CA LEU A 93 -12.54 -11.20 -25.11
C LEU A 93 -11.25 -11.63 -24.41
N THR A 94 -10.53 -12.57 -25.02
CA THR A 94 -9.27 -13.09 -24.47
C THR A 94 -8.23 -11.97 -24.36
N SER A 95 -8.05 -11.19 -25.43
CA SER A 95 -7.14 -10.04 -25.45
C SER A 95 -7.51 -8.99 -24.40
N ALA A 96 -8.80 -8.63 -24.32
CA ALA A 96 -9.30 -7.65 -23.35
C ALA A 96 -9.11 -8.12 -21.90
N ALA A 97 -9.35 -9.40 -21.60
CA ALA A 97 -9.14 -9.97 -20.28
C ALA A 97 -7.68 -9.90 -19.85
N PHE A 98 -6.75 -10.35 -20.69
CA PHE A 98 -5.33 -10.32 -20.36
C PHE A 98 -4.76 -8.89 -20.30
N ALA A 99 -5.26 -7.98 -21.14
CA ALA A 99 -4.89 -6.57 -21.06
C ALA A 99 -5.28 -5.91 -19.72
N LEU A 100 -6.31 -6.43 -19.04
CA LEU A 100 -6.72 -6.01 -17.70
C LEU A 100 -5.93 -6.72 -16.57
N GLY A 101 -4.96 -7.57 -16.91
CA GLY A 101 -4.17 -8.32 -15.94
C GLY A 101 -4.96 -9.41 -15.23
N VAL A 102 -5.93 -10.03 -15.91
CA VAL A 102 -6.54 -11.28 -15.46
C VAL A 102 -5.46 -12.37 -15.42
N ALA A 103 -5.47 -13.21 -14.40
CA ALA A 103 -4.45 -14.22 -14.22
C ALA A 103 -4.63 -15.37 -15.22
N ASP A 104 -5.88 -15.76 -15.50
CA ASP A 104 -6.20 -16.86 -16.39
C ASP A 104 -7.69 -16.85 -16.78
N LEU A 105 -8.05 -17.61 -17.82
CA LEU A 105 -9.41 -17.73 -18.34
C LEU A 105 -9.75 -19.21 -18.56
N LEU A 106 -10.94 -19.63 -18.14
CA LEU A 106 -11.46 -20.98 -18.31
C LEU A 106 -12.82 -20.97 -19.01
N THR A 107 -12.98 -21.86 -19.99
CA THR A 107 -14.25 -22.10 -20.66
C THR A 107 -15.08 -23.12 -19.88
N LYS A 108 -16.38 -22.86 -19.73
CA LYS A 108 -17.35 -23.80 -19.17
C LYS A 108 -17.79 -24.79 -20.26
N PRO A 109 -18.03 -26.07 -19.94
CA PRO A 109 -17.95 -26.67 -18.60
C PRO A 109 -16.50 -26.83 -18.14
N VAL A 110 -16.23 -26.40 -16.90
CA VAL A 110 -14.86 -26.42 -16.36
C VAL A 110 -14.54 -27.82 -15.84
N ASP A 111 -13.44 -28.40 -16.30
CA ASP A 111 -12.92 -29.64 -15.73
C ASP A 111 -12.51 -29.42 -14.25
N PRO A 112 -13.07 -30.18 -13.29
CA PRO A 112 -12.77 -30.00 -11.88
C PRO A 112 -11.29 -30.15 -11.53
N TRP A 113 -10.55 -31.01 -12.25
CA TRP A 113 -9.12 -31.18 -12.02
C TRP A 113 -8.31 -29.96 -12.47
N ALA A 114 -8.62 -29.42 -13.65
CA ALA A 114 -8.03 -28.19 -14.17
C ALA A 114 -8.34 -26.98 -13.27
N LEU A 115 -9.60 -26.85 -12.82
CA LEU A 115 -10.03 -25.81 -11.90
C LEU A 115 -9.23 -25.87 -10.59
N ARG A 116 -9.20 -27.03 -9.93
CA ARG A 116 -8.47 -27.20 -8.66
C ARG A 116 -6.99 -26.89 -8.81
N THR A 117 -6.39 -27.31 -9.91
CA THR A 117 -4.96 -27.08 -10.18
C THR A 117 -4.66 -25.59 -10.32
N LYS A 118 -5.43 -24.87 -11.14
CA LYS A 118 -5.27 -23.43 -11.35
C LYS A 118 -5.56 -22.64 -10.07
N VAL A 119 -6.63 -22.97 -9.37
CA VAL A 119 -7.01 -22.32 -8.11
C VAL A 119 -5.92 -22.49 -7.05
N ARG A 120 -5.46 -23.72 -6.81
CA ARG A 120 -4.36 -23.98 -5.86
C ARG A 120 -3.11 -23.18 -6.23
N TYR A 121 -2.70 -23.23 -7.50
CA TYR A 121 -1.52 -22.51 -7.97
C TYR A 121 -1.64 -21.00 -7.76
N LEU A 122 -2.74 -20.38 -8.20
CA LEU A 122 -2.95 -18.94 -8.12
C LEU A 122 -3.09 -18.47 -6.68
N PHE A 123 -3.90 -19.18 -5.88
CA PHE A 123 -4.16 -18.81 -4.49
C PHE A 123 -2.90 -18.95 -3.64
N ASP A 124 -2.23 -20.12 -3.65
CA ASP A 124 -1.04 -20.35 -2.82
C ASP A 124 0.12 -19.42 -3.21
N THR A 125 0.26 -19.11 -4.49
CA THR A 125 1.27 -18.17 -4.98
C THR A 125 0.96 -16.76 -4.50
N HIS A 126 -0.29 -16.32 -4.61
CA HIS A 126 -0.70 -15.02 -4.07
C HIS A 126 -0.49 -14.92 -2.56
N GLN A 127 -0.88 -15.95 -1.80
CA GLN A 127 -0.72 -15.95 -0.34
C GLN A 127 0.75 -15.89 0.07
N ARG A 128 1.63 -16.61 -0.62
CA ARG A 128 3.08 -16.54 -0.39
C ARG A 128 3.63 -15.15 -0.70
N HIS A 129 3.22 -14.54 -1.80
CA HIS A 129 3.65 -13.18 -2.17
C HIS A 129 3.22 -12.16 -1.11
N ARG A 130 1.99 -12.26 -0.60
CA ARG A 130 1.51 -11.38 0.47
C ARG A 130 2.24 -11.55 1.79
N ALA A 131 2.52 -12.79 2.17
CA ALA A 131 3.28 -13.08 3.39
C ALA A 131 4.68 -12.44 3.32
N LEU A 132 5.36 -12.60 2.17
CA LEU A 132 6.66 -12.00 1.95
C LEU A 132 6.61 -10.46 1.94
N GLU A 133 5.63 -9.85 1.27
CA GLU A 133 5.45 -8.40 1.26
C GLU A 133 5.21 -7.84 2.67
N HIS A 134 4.46 -8.57 3.51
CA HIS A 134 4.21 -8.19 4.89
C HIS A 134 5.48 -8.25 5.72
N GLU A 135 6.26 -9.34 5.58
CA GLU A 135 7.53 -9.52 6.29
C GLU A 135 8.57 -8.47 5.88
N VAL A 136 8.74 -8.22 4.58
CA VAL A 136 9.62 -7.16 4.06
C VAL A 136 9.21 -5.79 4.59
N ARG A 137 7.91 -5.51 4.69
CA ARG A 137 7.41 -4.24 5.24
C ARG A 137 7.72 -4.12 6.73
N ALA A 138 7.54 -5.19 7.51
CA ALA A 138 7.83 -5.22 8.93
C ALA A 138 9.33 -4.99 9.21
N LEU A 139 10.21 -5.69 8.50
CA LEU A 139 11.66 -5.51 8.63
C LEU A 139 12.10 -4.09 8.26
N ARG A 140 11.53 -3.51 7.20
CA ARG A 140 11.82 -2.12 6.81
C ARG A 140 11.36 -1.09 7.84
N ALA A 141 10.27 -1.35 8.56
CA ALA A 141 9.82 -0.48 9.64
C ALA A 141 10.82 -0.51 10.81
N LEU A 142 11.22 -1.71 11.26
CA LEU A 142 12.17 -1.89 12.37
C LEU A 142 13.55 -1.27 12.09
N ALA A 143 14.03 -1.37 10.84
CA ALA A 143 15.31 -0.80 10.44
C ALA A 143 15.29 0.74 10.48
N LYS A 144 14.18 1.37 10.06
CA LYS A 144 14.03 2.84 10.11
C LYS A 144 14.05 3.37 11.55
N ASP A 145 13.40 2.65 12.47
CA ASP A 145 13.33 3.03 13.88
C ASP A 145 14.71 2.99 14.57
N HIS A 146 15.57 2.03 14.21
CA HIS A 146 16.94 1.95 14.73
C HIS A 146 17.82 3.10 14.25
N THR A 147 17.75 3.45 12.95
CA THR A 147 18.52 4.58 12.42
C THR A 147 18.12 5.94 13.01
N ALA A 148 16.83 6.14 13.35
CA ALA A 148 16.36 7.37 13.98
C ALA A 148 16.80 7.50 15.46
N ALA A 149 16.97 6.36 16.16
CA ALA A 149 17.48 6.33 17.52
C ALA A 149 18.98 6.69 17.59
N ASP A 150 19.78 6.20 16.63
CA ASP A 150 21.20 6.55 16.52
C ASP A 150 21.43 8.02 16.15
N GLU A 151 20.59 8.62 15.29
CA GLU A 151 20.67 10.05 14.95
C GLU A 151 20.35 10.97 16.14
N THR A 152 19.50 10.53 17.08
CA THR A 152 19.18 11.31 18.29
C THR A 152 20.31 11.27 19.33
N ALA A 153 21.07 10.17 19.40
CA ALA A 153 22.25 10.06 20.26
C ALA A 153 23.47 10.83 19.72
N ALA A 154 23.52 11.09 18.41
CA ALA A 154 24.63 11.80 17.76
C ALA A 154 24.53 13.34 17.80
N ARG A 155 23.52 13.93 18.44
CA ARG A 155 23.49 15.39 18.66
C ARG A 155 24.61 15.77 19.65
N PRO A 156 25.61 16.56 19.25
CA PRO A 156 26.67 16.96 20.17
C PRO A 156 26.06 17.81 21.29
N THR A 157 26.30 17.39 22.53
CA THR A 157 25.98 18.17 23.72
C THR A 157 26.67 19.54 23.59
N PRO A 158 25.97 20.69 23.71
CA PRO A 158 26.63 21.97 23.62
C PRO A 158 27.73 22.06 24.70
N PRO A 159 28.92 22.60 24.37
CA PRO A 159 30.02 22.65 25.32
C PRO A 159 29.62 23.45 26.55
N ARG A 160 29.83 22.86 27.73
CA ARG A 160 29.57 23.48 29.04
C ARG A 160 30.48 24.70 29.18
N PRO A 161 29.97 25.89 29.58
CA PRO A 161 30.82 27.06 29.73
C PRO A 161 31.85 26.81 30.84
N THR A 162 33.12 26.99 30.50
CA THR A 162 34.25 26.93 31.45
C THR A 162 34.10 28.02 32.53
N PRO A 163 34.26 27.71 33.82
CA PRO A 163 34.25 28.73 34.86
C PRO A 163 35.50 29.62 34.70
N THR A 164 35.28 30.90 34.43
CA THR A 164 36.30 31.94 34.40
C THR A 164 36.82 32.19 35.82
N HIS A 165 38.10 31.87 36.04
CA HIS A 165 38.82 32.28 37.26
C HIS A 165 39.11 33.79 37.21
N PRO A 166 38.87 34.56 38.29
CA PRO A 166 39.22 35.98 38.32
C PRO A 166 40.73 36.17 38.54
N THR A 167 41.35 36.96 37.67
CA THR A 167 42.73 37.45 37.78
C THR A 167 42.85 38.51 38.89
N PRO A 168 43.90 38.49 39.74
CA PRO A 168 44.08 39.53 40.76
C PRO A 168 44.61 40.84 40.16
N PRO A 169 44.41 42.00 40.82
CA PRO A 169 44.75 43.31 40.28
C PRO A 169 46.24 43.63 40.43
N HIS A 170 46.81 44.29 39.43
CA HIS A 170 48.15 44.88 39.48
C HIS A 170 48.03 46.41 39.67
N PRO A 171 48.79 47.05 40.56
CA PRO A 171 48.72 48.49 40.81
C PRO A 171 49.68 49.29 39.91
N ASP A 172 49.32 50.57 39.75
CA ASP A 172 50.12 51.70 39.25
C ASP A 172 50.59 51.72 37.79
N ALA A 173 50.05 52.66 37.00
CA ALA A 173 50.81 53.86 36.64
C ALA A 173 49.99 54.85 35.76
N ARG A 174 49.75 56.03 36.36
CA ARG A 174 49.93 57.39 35.81
C ARG A 174 49.10 57.88 34.60
N VAL A 175 48.33 58.93 34.90
CA VAL A 175 47.81 60.00 34.02
C VAL A 175 48.94 60.99 33.67
N PRO A 176 48.97 61.61 32.46
CA PRO A 176 48.69 63.06 32.32
C PRO A 176 47.89 63.47 31.04
N VAL A 177 46.76 64.20 31.16
CA VAL A 177 46.43 65.64 30.77
C VAL A 177 46.47 66.06 29.25
N PRO A 178 45.79 67.15 28.79
CA PRO A 178 44.77 67.05 27.71
C PRO A 178 44.83 68.12 26.57
N ARG A 179 43.82 68.08 25.66
CA ARG A 179 43.23 69.18 24.82
C ARG A 179 43.99 69.69 23.56
N PRO A 180 43.33 70.43 22.62
CA PRO A 180 41.91 70.45 22.20
C PRO A 180 41.64 70.73 20.67
N GLN A 181 40.34 70.85 20.32
CA GLN A 181 39.68 71.77 19.35
C GLN A 181 39.23 71.30 17.94
N GLY A 182 38.00 71.73 17.60
CA GLY A 182 37.37 71.82 16.27
C GLY A 182 36.05 71.03 16.18
N ALA A 183 34.88 71.49 16.63
CA ALA A 183 34.00 72.57 16.14
C ALA A 183 33.28 72.28 14.80
N HIS A 184 31.97 72.60 14.79
CA HIS A 184 30.97 72.66 13.71
C HIS A 184 29.94 71.51 13.69
N THR A 185 28.68 71.65 14.17
CA THR A 185 27.55 72.60 13.94
C THR A 185 26.56 72.07 12.88
N GLY A 186 25.26 72.06 13.24
CA GLY A 186 24.08 71.76 12.41
C GLY A 186 23.43 70.44 12.83
N GLU A 187 22.38 70.34 13.67
CA GLU A 187 21.13 71.09 13.81
C GLU A 187 20.16 70.99 12.61
N LEU A 188 18.87 70.85 12.97
CA LEU A 188 17.62 70.77 12.19
C LEU A 188 17.17 69.34 11.83
N GLU A 189 16.18 68.67 12.44
CA GLU A 189 14.84 69.03 12.98
C GLU A 189 13.69 68.86 11.95
N GLN A 190 12.67 68.08 12.37
CA GLN A 190 11.26 68.01 11.91
C GLN A 190 11.01 67.50 10.46
N ASP A 191 9.89 66.85 10.12
CA ASP A 191 8.54 66.96 10.65
C ASP A 191 7.68 65.71 10.34
N ARG A 192 6.57 65.63 11.08
CA ARG A 192 5.42 64.73 10.96
C ARG A 192 4.74 64.83 9.59
N THR A 193 4.15 63.72 9.13
CA THR A 193 2.70 63.55 8.87
C THR A 193 2.43 62.07 8.65
#